data_AF-A0AA49Q126-F1
#
_entry.id   AF-A0AA49Q126-F1
#
_cell.length_a   1.000
_cell.length_b   1.000
_cell.length_c   1.000
_cell.angle_alpha   90.00
_cell.angle_beta   90.00
_cell.angle_gamma   90.00
#
_symmetry.space_group_name_H-M   'P 1'
#
loop_
_entity.id
_entity.type
_entity.pdbx_description
1 polymer ?
#
loop_
_entity_poly.entity_id
_entity_poly.type
_entity_poly.pdbx_seq_one_letter_code
_entity_poly.pdbx_strand_id
1 'polypeptide(L)'
;MDNDAKQKIAYFKFSLIAPLINENYTQETAKEYMEVITSKVYDVPSLGKRKFSPNTIKTWLYCYRKYGFEGLYPKSRCDKGASRVLTDDVKAYIKNLKLDNPRRSTKSIYQELLAKKFIELDKVSLSTVQRICAKLKFLHQH
;
A
#
# COMPACT_ATOMS: atom_id res chain seq x y z
N MET A 1 13.18 1.77 2.85
CA MET A 1 13.03 2.35 4.20
C MET A 1 14.01 1.62 5.09
N ASP A 2 14.90 2.38 5.69
CA ASP A 2 15.96 1.87 6.58
C ASP A 2 15.38 1.18 7.83
N ASN A 3 16.16 0.32 8.48
CA ASN A 3 15.70 -0.43 9.66
C ASN A 3 15.43 0.49 10.86
N ASP A 4 16.26 1.53 11.06
CA ASP A 4 16.08 2.52 12.12
C ASP A 4 14.77 3.30 11.93
N ALA A 5 14.47 3.71 10.70
CA ALA A 5 13.22 4.37 10.36
C ALA A 5 11.98 3.50 10.68
N LYS A 6 12.04 2.20 10.38
CA LYS A 6 10.94 1.27 10.69
C LYS A 6 10.72 1.12 12.19
N GLN A 7 11.81 1.01 12.94
CA GLN A 7 11.78 0.90 14.40
C GLN A 7 11.21 2.17 15.04
N LYS A 8 11.63 3.36 14.60
CA LYS A 8 11.07 4.65 15.05
C LYS A 8 9.57 4.75 14.80
N ILE A 9 9.09 4.26 13.66
CA ILE A 9 7.64 4.19 13.38
C ILE A 9 6.93 3.20 14.31
N ALA A 10 7.54 2.05 14.61
CA ALA A 10 6.97 1.08 15.55
C ALA A 10 6.82 1.67 16.96
N TYR A 11 7.85 2.37 17.45
CA TYR A 11 7.80 3.10 18.73
C TYR A 11 6.74 4.19 18.74
N PHE A 12 6.64 4.98 17.66
CA PHE A 12 5.58 5.99 17.53
C PHE A 12 4.18 5.38 17.61
N LYS A 13 3.93 4.25 16.93
CA LYS A 13 2.63 3.57 17.03
C LYS A 13 2.39 3.06 18.44
N PHE A 14 3.42 2.48 19.07
CA PHE A 14 3.35 1.97 20.43
C PHE A 14 2.97 3.08 21.41
N SER A 15 3.56 4.27 21.31
CA SER A 15 3.24 5.39 22.21
C SER A 15 1.77 5.82 22.14
N LEU A 16 1.10 5.62 20.99
CA LEU A 16 -0.32 5.92 20.82
C LEU A 16 -1.26 4.82 21.34
N ILE A 17 -0.80 3.57 21.41
CA ILE A 17 -1.63 2.45 21.86
C ILE A 17 -1.29 1.98 23.28
N ALA A 18 -0.14 2.37 23.84
CA ALA A 18 0.27 1.98 25.18
C ALA A 18 -0.78 2.32 26.26
N PRO A 19 -1.42 3.51 26.26
CA PRO A 19 -2.51 3.80 27.18
C PRO A 19 -3.72 2.87 27.02
N LEU A 20 -4.01 2.42 25.80
CA LEU A 20 -5.10 1.47 25.52
C LEU A 20 -4.75 0.02 25.90
N ILE A 21 -3.46 -0.34 25.91
CA ILE A 21 -2.99 -1.66 26.31
C ILE A 21 -3.01 -1.78 27.85
N ASN A 22 -2.52 -0.74 28.52
CA ASN A 22 -2.38 -0.71 29.97
C ASN A 22 -3.64 -0.18 30.68
N GLU A 23 -4.68 0.15 29.92
CA GLU A 23 -5.92 0.78 30.41
C GLU A 23 -5.64 2.03 31.28
N ASN A 24 -4.58 2.76 30.94
CA ASN A 24 -4.09 3.95 31.65
C ASN A 24 -4.15 5.19 30.75
N TYR A 25 -5.34 5.49 30.27
CA TYR A 25 -5.63 6.69 29.48
C TYR A 25 -6.27 7.76 30.37
N THR A 26 -6.10 9.04 30.01
CA THR A 26 -6.58 10.18 30.82
C THR A 26 -8.07 10.49 30.64
N GLN A 27 -8.75 9.78 29.74
CA GLN A 27 -10.18 9.94 29.46
C GLN A 27 -11.00 8.93 30.27
N GLU A 28 -12.32 9.11 30.34
CA GLU A 28 -13.19 8.17 31.06
C GLU A 28 -13.30 6.84 30.32
N THR A 29 -13.26 6.88 28.97
CA THR A 29 -13.35 5.69 28.14
C THR A 29 -12.24 5.57 27.11
N ALA A 30 -11.91 4.33 26.73
CA ALA A 30 -11.01 4.03 25.62
C ALA A 30 -11.48 4.66 24.30
N LYS A 31 -12.81 4.82 24.13
CA LYS A 31 -13.41 5.44 22.94
C LYS A 31 -13.04 6.93 22.86
N GLU A 32 -13.21 7.66 23.95
CA GLU A 32 -12.85 9.08 24.02
C GLU A 32 -11.35 9.30 23.82
N TYR A 33 -10.51 8.45 24.42
CA TYR A 33 -9.07 8.49 24.17
C TYR A 33 -8.76 8.35 22.68
N MET A 34 -9.40 7.38 22.00
CA MET A 34 -9.24 7.20 20.55
C MET A 34 -9.72 8.42 19.75
N GLU A 35 -10.83 9.06 20.14
CA GLU A 35 -11.31 10.28 19.49
C GLU A 35 -10.32 11.44 19.65
N VAL A 36 -9.77 11.63 20.85
CA VAL A 36 -8.75 12.64 21.14
C VAL A 36 -7.50 12.42 20.29
N ILE A 37 -6.91 11.23 20.27
CA ILE A 37 -5.70 11.00 19.47
C ILE A 37 -5.97 11.05 17.96
N THR A 38 -7.14 10.63 17.49
CA THR A 38 -7.46 10.63 16.06
C THR A 38 -7.86 12.01 15.52
N SER A 39 -8.20 12.95 16.41
CA SER A 39 -8.41 14.36 16.04
C SER A 39 -7.11 15.10 15.66
N LYS A 40 -5.97 14.64 16.18
CA LYS A 40 -4.65 15.30 16.07
C LYS A 40 -3.90 14.92 14.79
N VAL A 41 -3.00 15.81 14.38
CA VAL A 41 -2.00 15.54 13.33
C VAL A 41 -0.67 15.26 14.01
N TYR A 42 -0.01 14.19 13.63
CA TYR A 42 1.27 13.77 14.18
C TYR A 42 2.37 13.91 13.15
N ASP A 43 3.55 14.34 13.58
CA ASP A 43 4.76 14.19 12.77
C ASP A 43 5.32 12.79 12.94
N VAL A 44 5.14 11.95 11.92
CA VAL A 44 5.48 10.54 11.98
C VAL A 44 6.91 10.36 11.48
N PRO A 45 7.78 9.67 12.23
CA PRO A 45 9.16 9.44 11.82
C PRO A 45 9.25 8.92 10.38
N SER A 46 10.06 9.59 9.56
CA SER A 46 10.29 9.26 8.15
C SER A 46 9.06 9.31 7.21
N LEU A 47 7.88 9.71 7.71
CA LEU A 47 6.62 9.75 6.94
C LEU A 47 5.94 11.14 6.96
N GLY A 48 6.40 12.05 7.82
CA GLY A 48 5.92 13.42 7.95
C GLY A 48 4.55 13.52 8.63
N LYS A 49 3.89 14.67 8.46
CA LYS A 49 2.59 14.97 9.07
C LYS A 49 1.48 14.02 8.59
N ARG A 50 0.83 13.32 9.52
CA ARG A 50 -0.26 12.36 9.24
C ARG A 50 -1.37 12.48 10.28
N LYS A 51 -2.60 12.22 9.83
CA LYS A 51 -3.78 12.01 10.67
C LYS A 51 -4.21 10.55 10.54
N PHE A 52 -4.69 9.96 11.62
CA PHE A 52 -5.10 8.56 11.68
C PHE A 52 -6.56 8.44 12.06
N SER A 53 -7.25 7.44 11.51
CA SER A 53 -8.62 7.12 11.89
C SER A 53 -8.66 6.18 13.10
N PRO A 54 -9.77 6.11 13.83
CA PRO A 54 -9.95 5.16 14.93
C PRO A 54 -9.72 3.71 14.50
N ASN A 55 -10.09 3.36 13.27
CA ASN A 55 -9.88 2.01 12.74
C ASN A 55 -8.39 1.66 12.57
N THR A 56 -7.56 2.65 12.21
CA THR A 56 -6.11 2.46 12.13
C THR A 56 -5.52 2.17 13.51
N ILE A 57 -5.95 2.90 14.54
CA ILE A 57 -5.51 2.68 15.93
C ILE A 57 -5.93 1.28 16.40
N LYS A 58 -7.19 0.88 16.17
CA LYS A 58 -7.69 -0.47 16.47
C LYS A 58 -6.88 -1.56 15.78
N THR A 59 -6.48 -1.33 14.53
CA THR A 59 -5.62 -2.26 13.78
C THR A 59 -4.25 -2.41 14.44
N TRP A 60 -3.63 -1.32 14.90
CA TRP A 60 -2.36 -1.39 15.61
C TRP A 60 -2.49 -2.10 16.96
N LEU A 61 -3.57 -1.84 17.70
CA LEU A 61 -3.85 -2.54 18.95
C LEU A 61 -4.02 -4.05 18.73
N TYR A 62 -4.77 -4.44 17.70
CA TYR A 62 -4.89 -5.85 17.29
C TYR A 62 -3.54 -6.46 16.93
N CYS A 63 -2.75 -5.79 16.09
CA CYS A 63 -1.43 -6.27 15.68
C CYS A 63 -0.50 -6.45 16.87
N TYR A 64 -0.51 -5.51 17.82
CA TYR A 64 0.28 -5.62 19.04
C TYR A 64 -0.17 -6.78 19.91
N ARG A 65 -1.47 -6.93 20.17
CA ARG A 65 -2.00 -8.05 20.97
C ARG A 65 -1.69 -9.41 20.35
N LYS A 66 -1.65 -9.51 19.02
CA LYS A 66 -1.42 -10.76 18.31
C LYS A 66 0.06 -11.08 18.08
N TYR A 67 0.90 -10.09 17.81
CA TYR A 67 2.28 -10.28 17.34
C TYR A 67 3.32 -9.49 18.17
N GLY A 68 2.92 -8.90 19.29
CA GLY A 68 3.78 -8.04 20.10
C GLY A 68 4.24 -6.78 19.38
N PHE A 69 5.34 -6.20 19.86
CA PHE A 69 5.93 -4.98 19.29
C PHE A 69 6.32 -5.15 17.81
N GLU A 70 6.76 -6.34 17.41
CA GLU A 70 7.09 -6.65 16.00
C GLU A 70 5.90 -6.44 15.05
N GLY A 71 4.67 -6.66 15.54
CA GLY A 71 3.44 -6.39 14.79
C GLY A 71 3.24 -4.92 14.40
N LEU A 72 3.95 -3.99 15.04
CA LEU A 72 3.86 -2.55 14.78
C LEU A 72 4.85 -2.07 13.71
N TYR A 73 5.84 -2.89 13.34
CA TYR A 73 6.78 -2.52 12.29
C TYR A 73 6.01 -2.24 10.98
N PRO A 74 6.36 -1.18 10.24
CA PRO A 74 5.80 -0.93 8.92
C PRO A 74 6.02 -2.16 8.04
N LYS A 75 4.94 -2.87 7.72
CA LYS A 75 4.98 -3.90 6.69
C LYS A 75 5.25 -3.21 5.36
N SER A 76 6.29 -3.67 4.66
CA SER A 76 6.43 -3.37 3.24
C SER A 76 5.14 -3.79 2.56
N ARG A 77 4.40 -2.85 1.95
CA ARG A 77 3.19 -3.21 1.19
C ARG A 77 3.58 -4.23 0.12
N CYS A 78 3.01 -5.43 0.21
CA CYS A 78 3.25 -6.50 -0.76
C CYS A 78 2.59 -6.19 -2.12
N ASP A 79 1.74 -5.17 -2.21
CA ASP A 79 1.20 -4.65 -3.47
C ASP A 79 2.27 -4.00 -4.37
N LYS A 80 3.48 -3.78 -3.87
CA LYS A 80 4.65 -3.46 -4.71
C LYS A 80 5.16 -4.68 -5.50
N GLY A 81 4.55 -5.86 -5.29
CA GLY A 81 4.92 -7.15 -5.89
C GLY A 81 3.85 -7.78 -6.78
N ALA A 82 2.64 -7.21 -6.91
CA ALA A 82 1.68 -7.63 -7.96
C ALA A 82 2.25 -7.41 -9.38
N SER A 83 3.36 -6.69 -9.48
CA SER A 83 4.20 -6.54 -10.66
C SER A 83 5.08 -7.77 -10.98
N ARG A 84 5.11 -8.83 -10.18
CA ARG A 84 5.89 -10.03 -10.54
C ARG A 84 5.26 -10.82 -11.69
N VAL A 85 3.96 -10.65 -11.93
CA VAL A 85 3.29 -11.34 -13.05
C VAL A 85 3.50 -10.62 -14.39
N LEU A 86 3.90 -9.35 -14.37
CA LEU A 86 4.29 -8.61 -15.56
C LEU A 86 5.67 -8.02 -15.31
N THR A 87 6.69 -8.73 -15.77
CA THR A 87 8.08 -8.27 -15.74
C THR A 87 8.21 -6.91 -16.42
N ASP A 88 9.27 -6.17 -16.09
CA ASP A 88 9.49 -4.85 -16.69
C ASP A 88 9.60 -4.91 -18.22
N ASP A 89 10.07 -6.04 -18.77
CA ASP A 89 10.08 -6.31 -20.21
C ASP A 89 8.67 -6.34 -20.82
N VAL A 90 7.72 -7.00 -20.15
CA VAL A 90 6.33 -7.04 -20.63
C VAL A 90 5.69 -5.66 -20.55
N LYS A 91 6.02 -4.85 -19.54
CA LYS A 91 5.55 -3.45 -19.47
C LYS A 91 6.13 -2.59 -20.59
N ALA A 92 7.42 -2.74 -20.88
CA ALA A 92 8.08 -2.04 -21.99
C ALA A 92 7.45 -2.44 -23.33
N TYR A 93 7.13 -3.73 -23.50
CA TYR A 93 6.42 -4.23 -24.66
C TYR A 93 5.03 -3.60 -24.81
N ILE A 94 4.22 -3.58 -23.74
CA ILE A 94 2.91 -2.92 -23.71
C ILE A 94 3.03 -1.43 -24.06
N LYS A 95 4.08 -0.75 -23.56
CA LYS A 95 4.35 0.66 -23.87
C LYS A 95 4.61 0.85 -25.37
N ASN A 96 5.47 0.03 -25.98
CA ASN A 96 5.76 0.09 -27.41
C ASN A 96 4.50 -0.15 -28.25
N LEU A 97 3.70 -1.16 -27.94
CA LEU A 97 2.43 -1.40 -28.63
C LEU A 97 1.46 -0.21 -28.56
N LYS A 98 1.51 0.56 -27.48
CA LYS A 98 0.71 1.78 -27.31
C LYS A 98 1.29 3.00 -28.00
N LEU A 99 2.61 3.06 -28.18
CA LEU A 99 3.26 4.10 -28.98
C LEU A 99 3.01 3.86 -30.47
N ASP A 100 3.16 2.62 -30.93
CA ASP A 100 2.97 2.24 -32.33
C ASP A 100 1.52 2.40 -32.78
N ASN A 101 0.56 2.13 -31.88
CA ASN A 101 -0.86 2.34 -32.16
C ASN A 101 -1.62 2.80 -30.90
N PRO A 102 -1.75 4.13 -30.69
CA PRO A 102 -2.44 4.69 -29.53
C PRO A 102 -3.90 4.25 -29.38
N ARG A 103 -4.59 4.01 -30.50
CA ARG A 103 -6.00 3.57 -30.55
C ARG A 103 -6.19 2.09 -30.22
N ARG A 104 -5.12 1.29 -30.21
CA ARG A 104 -5.18 -0.15 -29.94
C ARG A 104 -5.89 -0.44 -28.62
N SER A 105 -6.91 -1.29 -28.62
CA SER A 105 -7.66 -1.58 -27.40
C SER A 105 -6.84 -2.41 -26.41
N THR A 106 -7.07 -2.22 -25.11
CA THR A 106 -6.41 -3.04 -24.08
C THR A 106 -6.73 -4.52 -24.25
N LYS A 107 -7.94 -4.85 -24.73
CA LYS A 107 -8.33 -6.24 -25.01
C LYS A 107 -7.44 -6.85 -26.10
N SER A 108 -7.12 -6.11 -27.16
CA SER A 108 -6.19 -6.56 -28.20
C SER A 108 -4.78 -6.76 -27.67
N ILE A 109 -4.28 -5.83 -26.82
CA ILE A 109 -2.97 -5.97 -26.18
C ILE A 109 -2.94 -7.23 -25.30
N TYR A 110 -3.98 -7.47 -24.50
CA TYR A 110 -4.09 -8.66 -23.65
C TYR A 110 -4.04 -9.97 -24.45
N GLN A 111 -4.78 -10.04 -25.57
CA GLN A 111 -4.76 -11.21 -26.46
C GLN A 111 -3.37 -11.45 -27.08
N GLU A 112 -2.66 -10.39 -27.45
CA GLU A 112 -1.31 -10.52 -27.98
C GLU A 112 -0.31 -11.00 -26.92
N LEU A 113 -0.41 -10.50 -25.68
CA LEU A 113 0.44 -10.95 -24.58
C LEU A 113 0.25 -12.44 -24.29
N LEU A 114 -0.99 -12.95 -24.37
CA LEU A 114 -1.29 -14.38 -24.26
C LEU A 114 -0.71 -15.16 -25.44
N ALA A 115 -0.91 -14.69 -26.67
CA ALA A 115 -0.43 -15.35 -27.88
C ALA A 115 1.11 -15.47 -27.90
N LYS A 116 1.82 -14.46 -27.39
CA LYS A 116 3.28 -14.43 -27.26
C LYS A 116 3.80 -15.12 -25.99
N LYS A 117 2.92 -15.70 -25.16
CA LYS A 117 3.25 -16.33 -23.87
C LYS A 117 3.98 -15.39 -22.90
N PHE A 118 3.75 -14.08 -23.01
CA PHE A 118 4.25 -13.10 -22.04
C PHE A 118 3.45 -13.13 -20.73
N ILE A 119 2.19 -13.59 -20.80
CA ILE A 119 1.31 -13.75 -19.64
C ILE A 119 0.53 -15.05 -19.77
N GLU A 120 0.07 -15.57 -18.63
CA GLU A 120 -0.83 -16.73 -18.54
C GLU A 120 -2.22 -16.27 -18.09
N LEU A 121 -3.25 -16.95 -18.61
CA LEU A 121 -4.65 -16.57 -18.42
C LEU A 121 -5.13 -16.73 -16.96
N ASP A 122 -4.50 -17.62 -16.18
CA ASP A 122 -4.78 -17.83 -14.75
C ASP A 122 -3.98 -16.88 -13.83
N LYS A 123 -2.86 -16.32 -14.31
CA LYS A 123 -1.99 -15.43 -13.53
C LYS A 123 -2.31 -13.95 -13.73
N VAL A 124 -2.70 -13.55 -14.95
CA VAL A 124 -2.94 -12.14 -15.29
C VAL A 124 -4.35 -11.96 -15.82
N SER A 125 -5.17 -11.19 -15.11
CA SER A 125 -6.48 -10.77 -15.59
C SER A 125 -6.38 -9.58 -16.57
N LEU A 126 -7.38 -9.45 -17.44
CA LEU A 126 -7.54 -8.29 -18.32
C LEU A 126 -7.53 -6.96 -17.54
N SER A 127 -8.14 -6.92 -16.36
CA SER A 127 -8.15 -5.74 -15.47
C SER A 127 -6.75 -5.31 -15.03
N THR A 128 -5.82 -6.27 -14.87
CA THR A 128 -4.42 -5.98 -14.55
C THR A 128 -3.74 -5.24 -15.70
N VAL A 129 -3.94 -5.69 -16.94
CA VAL A 129 -3.41 -5.03 -18.15
C VAL A 129 -4.08 -3.67 -18.38
N GLN A 130 -5.39 -3.54 -18.13
CA GLN A 130 -6.11 -2.25 -18.18
C GLN A 130 -5.53 -1.23 -17.21
N ARG A 131 -5.28 -1.62 -15.97
CA ARG A 131 -4.67 -0.75 -14.96
C ARG A 131 -3.28 -0.29 -15.38
N ILE A 132 -2.49 -1.14 -16.04
CA ILE A 132 -1.15 -0.78 -16.55
C ILE A 132 -1.25 0.18 -17.73
N CYS A 133 -2.08 -0.13 -18.73
CA CYS A 133 -2.31 0.77 -19.87
C CYS A 133 -2.81 2.14 -19.42
N ALA A 134 -3.66 2.22 -18.40
CA ALA A 134 -4.08 3.48 -17.80
C ALA A 134 -2.89 4.24 -17.20
N LYS A 135 -2.06 3.58 -16.37
CA LYS A 135 -0.85 4.20 -15.79
C LYS A 135 0.14 4.70 -16.83
N LEU A 136 0.32 3.99 -17.95
CA LEU A 136 1.22 4.40 -19.03
C LEU A 136 0.72 5.63 -19.81
N LYS A 137 -0.60 5.83 -19.91
CA LYS A 137 -1.17 7.04 -20.53
C LYS A 137 -0.87 8.30 -19.72
N PHE A 138 -0.85 8.22 -18.39
CA PHE A 138 -0.55 9.35 -17.51
C PHE A 138 0.92 9.77 -17.53
N LEU A 139 1.82 8.98 -18.11
CA LEU A 139 3.25 9.29 -18.21
C LEU A 139 3.63 10.07 -19.48
N HIS A 140 2.70 10.31 -20.41
CA HIS A 140 2.91 11.06 -21.67
C HIS A 140 2.21 12.43 -21.70
N GLN A 141 1.68 12.92 -20.57
CA GLN A 141 1.21 14.29 -20.43
C GLN A 141 2.15 15.06 -19.50
N HIS A 142 3.36 15.36 -19.97
CA HIS A 142 4.20 16.47 -19.48
C HIS A 142 5.22 16.80 -20.57
#